data_AF-A0A561T4Y5-F1
#
_entry.id   AF-A0A561T4Y5-F1
#
_cell.length_a   1.000
_cell.length_b   1.000
_cell.length_c   1.000
_cell.angle_alpha   90.00
_cell.angle_beta   90.00
_cell.angle_gamma   90.00
#
_symmetry.space_group_name_H-M   'P 1'
#
loop_
_entity.id
_entity.type
_entity.pdbx_description
1 polymer ?
#
loop_
_entity_poly.entity_id
_entity_poly.type
_entity_poly.pdbx_seq_one_letter_code
_entity_poly.pdbx_strand_id
1 'polypeptide(L)' 'MTRVEDVRDPSVVDAVIPVVTLVVLIGGSLALFGLDALDGPLQLALVSSPGSFWGRPRPTWAIPVSSSPPSPA' A
#
# COMPACT_ATOMS: atom_id res chain seq x y z
N MET A 1 20.79 -36.47 -6.07
CA MET A 1 19.64 -36.72 -5.19
C MET A 1 18.75 -35.47 -5.16
N THR A 2 17.68 -35.40 -5.93
CA THR A 2 16.61 -34.41 -5.72
C THR A 2 15.46 -35.13 -5.06
N ARG A 3 15.24 -34.90 -3.75
CA ARG A 3 13.97 -35.34 -3.14
C ARG A 3 12.88 -34.56 -3.85
N VAL A 4 12.10 -35.25 -4.66
CA VAL A 4 10.80 -34.75 -5.08
C VAL A 4 9.96 -34.82 -3.81
N GLU A 5 9.96 -33.74 -3.05
CA GLU A 5 9.03 -33.59 -1.94
C GLU A 5 7.63 -33.72 -2.52
N ASP A 6 6.84 -34.63 -1.96
CA ASP A 6 5.44 -34.86 -2.29
C ASP A 6 4.69 -33.53 -2.16
N VAL A 7 4.51 -32.82 -3.28
CA VAL A 7 3.83 -31.53 -3.32
C VAL A 7 2.37 -31.81 -3.09
N ARG A 8 1.92 -31.56 -1.86
CA ARG A 8 0.52 -31.70 -1.46
C ARG A 8 -0.30 -30.71 -2.29
N ASP A 9 -1.38 -31.20 -2.91
CA ASP A 9 -2.25 -30.36 -3.73
C ASP A 9 -2.78 -29.18 -2.90
N PRO A 10 -2.69 -27.94 -3.42
CA PRO A 10 -3.10 -26.75 -2.68
C PRO A 10 -4.60 -26.81 -2.38
N SER A 11 -4.95 -26.88 -1.09
CA SER A 11 -6.33 -26.87 -0.64
C SER A 11 -6.84 -25.44 -0.44
N VAL A 12 -8.07 -25.18 -0.88
CA VAL A 12 -8.77 -23.92 -0.60
C VAL A 12 -8.88 -23.70 0.91
N VAL A 13 -9.01 -24.77 1.69
CA VAL A 13 -9.12 -24.69 3.16
C VAL A 13 -7.84 -24.12 3.76
N ASP A 14 -6.67 -24.52 3.26
CA ASP A 14 -5.38 -24.01 3.74
C ASP A 14 -5.19 -22.53 3.42
N ALA A 15 -5.83 -22.03 2.37
CA ALA A 15 -5.84 -20.60 2.04
C ALA A 15 -6.88 -19.80 2.84
N VAL A 16 -8.04 -20.40 3.13
CA VAL A 16 -9.15 -19.72 3.83
C VAL A 16 -8.90 -19.59 5.33
N ILE A 17 -8.30 -20.61 5.97
CA ILE A 17 -8.04 -20.59 7.42
C ILE A 17 -7.24 -19.35 7.86
N PRO A 18 -6.11 -18.98 7.23
CA PRO A 18 -5.36 -17.78 7.58
C PRO A 18 -6.18 -16.50 7.44
N VAL A 19 -6.98 -16.40 6.37
CA VAL A 19 -7.81 -15.22 6.10
C VAL A 19 -8.89 -15.05 7.16
N VAL A 20 -9.61 -16.12 7.49
CA VAL A 20 -10.65 -16.08 8.53
C VAL A 20 -10.02 -15.75 9.88
N THR A 21 -8.88 -16.36 10.20
CA THR A 21 -8.14 -16.08 11.44
C THR A 21 -7.77 -14.60 11.53
N LEU A 22 -7.24 -14.03 10.44
CA LEU A 22 -6.89 -12.62 10.36
C LEU A 22 -8.12 -11.71 10.59
N VAL A 23 -9.24 -12.00 9.93
CA VAL A 23 -10.49 -11.24 10.09
C VAL A 23 -10.97 -11.28 11.54
N VAL A 24 -10.95 -12.44 12.18
CA VAL A 24 -11.37 -12.60 13.58
C VAL A 24 -10.43 -11.83 14.52
N LEU A 25 -9.12 -11.88 14.29
CA LEU A 25 -8.16 -11.16 15.13
C LEU A 25 -8.31 -9.64 15.00
N ILE A 26 -8.47 -9.12 13.78
CA ILE A 26 -8.69 -7.70 13.54
C ILE A 26 -10.04 -7.27 14.11
N GLY A 27 -11.11 -8.01 13.81
CA GLY A 27 -12.44 -7.74 14.33
C GLY A 27 -12.51 -7.81 15.86
N GLY A 28 -11.79 -8.76 16.47
CA GLY A 28 -11.66 -8.87 17.92
C GLY A 28 -10.92 -7.68 18.52
N SER A 29 -9.83 -7.23 17.90
CA SER A 29 -9.14 -6.00 18.32
C SER A 29 -10.08 -4.79 18.24
N LEU A 30 -10.82 -4.64 17.14
CA LEU A 30 -11.81 -3.58 16.98
C LEU A 30 -12.96 -3.65 18.00
N ALA A 31 -13.41 -4.85 18.35
CA ALA A 31 -14.46 -5.05 19.34
C ALA A 31 -14.00 -4.71 20.76
N LEU A 32 -12.73 -5.01 21.09
CA LEU A 32 -12.14 -4.79 22.42
C LEU A 32 -11.65 -3.35 22.60
N PHE A 33 -11.11 -2.72 21.57
CA PHE A 33 -10.43 -1.43 21.64
C PHE A 33 -11.13 -0.31 20.87
N GLY A 34 -12.13 -0.64 20.04
CA GLY A 34 -12.87 0.33 19.24
C GLY A 34 -12.10 0.79 18.00
N LEU A 35 -12.73 1.71 17.24
CA LEU A 35 -12.15 2.30 16.02
C LEU A 35 -11.00 3.28 16.33
N ASP A 36 -10.88 3.74 17.57
CA ASP A 36 -9.80 4.62 18.06
C ASP A 36 -8.42 3.97 17.88
N ALA A 37 -8.34 2.63 17.93
CA ALA A 37 -7.12 1.87 17.65
C ALA A 37 -6.61 2.02 16.21
N LEU A 38 -7.47 2.47 15.28
CA LEU A 38 -7.13 2.63 13.87
C LEU A 38 -6.67 4.05 13.54
N ASP A 39 -6.82 5.02 14.45
CA ASP A 39 -6.50 6.42 14.15
C ASP A 39 -5.01 6.60 13.81
N GLY A 40 -4.09 5.90 14.48
CA GLY A 40 -2.67 5.95 14.11
C GLY A 40 -2.37 5.34 12.72
N PRO A 41 -2.72 4.06 12.47
CA PRO A 41 -2.46 3.40 11.20
C PRO A 41 -3.21 4.00 10.00
N LEU A 42 -4.48 4.41 10.15
CA LEU A 42 -5.24 5.03 9.05
C LEU A 42 -4.70 6.41 8.69
N GLN A 43 -4.21 7.19 9.67
CA GLN A 43 -3.53 8.46 9.39
C GLN A 43 -2.30 8.25 8.51
N LEU A 44 -1.50 7.20 8.75
CA LEU A 44 -0.37 6.84 7.90
C LEU A 44 -0.80 6.41 6.49
N ALA A 45 -1.87 5.63 6.37
CA ALA A 45 -2.39 5.19 5.06
C ALA A 45 -2.86 6.36 4.19
N LEU A 46 -3.48 7.38 4.80
CA LEU A 46 -3.97 8.57 4.10
C LEU A 46 -2.83 9.55 3.77
N VAL A 47 -1.91 9.78 4.71
CA VAL A 47 -0.74 10.65 4.49
C VAL A 47 0.21 10.08 3.44
N SER A 48 0.38 8.76 3.39
CA SER A 48 1.24 8.08 2.40
C SER A 48 0.62 7.93 1.01
N SER A 49 -0.62 8.39 0.79
CA SER A 49 -1.26 8.35 -0.53
C SER A 49 -0.43 9.14 -1.56
N PRO A 50 -0.07 8.57 -2.73
CA PRO A 50 0.75 9.22 -3.76
C PRO A 50 0.22 10.58 -4.27
N GLY A 51 -1.05 10.90 -4.01
CA GLY A 51 -1.65 12.20 -4.28
C GLY A 51 -1.12 13.33 -3.38
N SER A 52 -0.39 13.01 -2.32
CA SER A 52 0.30 13.95 -1.43
C SER A 52 1.76 14.16 -1.85
N PHE A 53 2.05 14.23 -3.16
CA PHE A 53 3.19 15.00 -3.69
C PHE A 53 3.10 16.52 -3.34
N TRP A 54 2.20 16.92 -2.44
CA TRP A 54 2.33 18.02 -1.47
C TRP A 54 3.26 19.14 -1.93
N GLY A 55 2.73 20.03 -2.77
CA GLY A 55 3.14 21.44 -2.87
C GLY A 55 4.63 21.74 -2.92
N ARG A 56 5.47 20.83 -3.44
CA ARG A 56 6.91 21.02 -3.40
C ARG A 56 7.24 22.20 -4.31
N PRO A 57 7.84 23.30 -3.79
CA PRO A 57 8.39 24.32 -4.67
C PRO A 57 9.34 23.59 -5.62
N ARG A 58 9.20 23.88 -6.92
CA ARG A 58 10.08 23.29 -7.94
C ARG A 58 11.50 23.44 -7.43
N PRO A 59 12.28 22.35 -7.31
CA PRO A 59 13.65 22.47 -6.87
C PRO A 59 14.34 23.50 -7.76
N THR A 60 15.12 24.40 -7.18
CA THR A 60 15.82 25.45 -7.93
C THR A 60 16.77 24.91 -9.00
N TRP A 61 17.12 23.62 -8.92
CA TRP A 61 17.89 22.90 -9.93
C TRP A 61 17.04 22.33 -11.09
N ALA A 62 15.72 22.41 -11.03
CA ALA A 62 14.84 21.97 -12.10
C ALA A 62 14.99 22.90 -13.31
N ILE A 63 15.56 22.37 -14.39
CA ILE A 63 15.84 23.12 -15.62
C ILE A 63 14.51 23.51 -16.29
N PRO A 64 14.23 24.80 -16.54
CA PRO A 64 13.05 25.21 -17.29
C PRO A 64 13.23 24.79 -18.76
N VAL A 65 12.45 23.81 -19.22
CA VAL A 65 12.38 23.47 -20.64
C VAL A 65 11.56 24.56 -21.33
N SER A 66 12.22 25.47 -22.05
CA SER A 66 11.57 26.51 -22.86
C SER A 66 11.00 25.89 -24.14
N SER A 67 9.73 25.51 -24.13
CA SER A 67 9.02 25.00 -25.30
C SER A 67 8.41 26.15 -26.14
N SER A 68 9.24 27.07 -26.64
CA SER A 68 8.82 28.05 -27.65
C SER A 68 9.48 27.69 -28.97
N PRO A 69 8.76 27.18 -29.99
CA PRO A 69 9.33 27.03 -31.32
C PRO A 69 9.66 28.43 -31.88
N PRO A 70 10.77 28.59 -32.63
CA PRO A 70 11.12 29.88 -33.22
C PRO A 70 10.03 30.31 -34.20
N SER A 71 9.51 31.52 -34.01
CA SER A 71 8.56 32.14 -34.95
C SER A 71 9.27 32.37 -36.28
N PRO A 72 8.75 31.88 -37.42
CA PRO A 72 9.30 32.23 -38.73
C PRO A 72 9.06 33.72 -38.99
N ALA A 73 10.13 34.42 -39.39
CA ALA A 73 10.10 35.79 -39.90
C ALA A 73 9.66 35.82 -41.37
#